data_AF-A0A1H5XDX2-F1
#
_entry.id   AF-A0A1H5XDX2-F1
#
_cell.length_a   1.000
_cell.length_b   1.000
_cell.length_c   1.000
_cell.angle_alpha   90.00
_cell.angle_beta   90.00
_cell.angle_gamma   90.00
#
_symmetry.space_group_name_H-M   'P 1'
#
loop_
_entity.id
_entity.type
_entity.pdbx_description
1 polymer ?
#
loop_
_entity_poly.entity_id
_entity_poly.type
_entity_poly.pdbx_seq_one_letter_code
_entity_poly.pdbx_strand_id
1 'polypeptide(L)'
;MASSGGHTPREPDGTCGGAAPVPVDVCGLTADRGALAALARVALAARRAGFRVRLCGASAPLRALVELVGLAGQFEWEPEEREEVLDVEEGVQRGDPPL
;
A
#
# COMPACT_ATOMS: atom_id res chain seq x y z
N MET A 1 1.88 -24.25 46.23
CA MET A 1 1.90 -25.08 45.00
C MET A 1 1.59 -24.17 43.83
N ALA A 2 2.33 -24.35 42.74
CA ALA A 2 2.57 -23.38 41.67
C ALA A 2 1.39 -23.19 40.71
N SER A 3 1.17 -21.97 40.26
CA SER A 3 0.58 -21.65 38.96
C SER A 3 1.22 -20.36 38.44
N SER A 4 2.48 -20.48 38.00
CA SER A 4 3.12 -19.47 37.16
C SER A 4 2.74 -19.83 35.74
N GLY A 5 1.70 -19.20 35.21
CA GLY A 5 1.32 -19.32 33.80
C GLY A 5 2.43 -18.70 32.95
N GLY A 6 3.23 -19.56 32.32
CA GLY A 6 4.23 -19.14 31.35
C GLY A 6 3.53 -18.51 30.14
N HIS A 7 3.68 -17.21 29.99
CA HIS A 7 3.46 -16.53 28.73
C HIS A 7 4.59 -16.97 27.79
N THR A 8 4.31 -17.94 26.92
CA THR A 8 5.24 -18.29 25.84
C THR A 8 5.34 -17.11 24.88
N PRO A 9 6.55 -16.64 24.53
CA PRO A 9 6.71 -15.74 23.41
C PRO A 9 6.09 -16.39 22.18
N ARG A 10 5.23 -15.63 21.49
CA ARG A 10 4.63 -16.06 20.23
C ARG A 10 5.77 -16.14 19.20
N GLU A 11 6.16 -17.37 18.85
CA GLU A 11 7.13 -17.66 17.79
C GLU A 11 6.67 -16.98 16.49
N PRO A 12 7.56 -16.29 15.75
CA PRO A 12 7.20 -15.74 14.45
C PRO A 12 6.99 -16.89 13.46
N ASP A 13 5.79 -16.95 12.89
CA ASP A 13 5.41 -17.85 11.81
C ASP A 13 6.45 -17.82 10.67
N GLY A 14 6.77 -19.01 10.17
CA GLY A 14 7.86 -19.28 9.25
C GLY A 14 7.94 -18.32 8.05
N THR A 15 9.00 -17.53 8.02
CA THR A 15 9.52 -16.91 6.80
C THR A 15 10.46 -17.91 6.15
N CYS A 16 9.98 -18.62 5.13
CA CYS A 16 10.89 -19.16 4.11
C CYS A 16 11.59 -17.95 3.49
N GLY A 17 12.84 -17.70 3.91
CA GLY A 17 13.56 -16.44 3.74
C GLY A 17 13.61 -15.95 2.30
N GLY A 18 12.64 -15.11 1.92
CA GLY A 18 12.80 -14.13 0.85
C GLY A 18 13.41 -12.88 1.47
N ALA A 19 14.49 -12.37 0.90
CA ALA A 19 15.09 -11.11 1.33
C ALA A 19 14.01 -10.03 1.45
N ALA A 20 14.04 -9.27 2.53
CA ALA A 20 13.08 -8.20 2.76
C ALA A 20 13.08 -7.23 1.56
N PRO A 21 11.90 -6.75 1.13
CA PRO A 21 11.82 -5.79 0.03
C PRO A 21 12.57 -4.50 0.41
N VAL A 22 13.24 -3.90 -0.57
CA VAL A 22 13.96 -2.64 -0.39
C VAL A 22 12.93 -1.50 -0.36
N PRO A 23 12.84 -0.73 0.74
CA PRO A 23 11.93 0.40 0.80
C PRO A 23 12.45 1.55 -0.06
N VAL A 24 11.57 2.14 -0.87
CA VAL A 24 11.82 3.31 -1.69
C VAL A 24 10.79 4.35 -1.33
N ASP A 25 11.26 5.40 -0.64
CA ASP A 25 10.45 6.56 -0.32
C ASP A 25 10.23 7.40 -1.60
N VAL A 26 8.97 7.65 -1.90
CA VAL A 26 8.51 8.45 -3.04
C VAL A 26 7.75 9.70 -2.58
N CYS A 27 7.88 10.06 -1.30
CA CYS A 27 7.35 11.31 -0.77
C CYS A 27 7.89 12.50 -1.57
N GLY A 28 6.99 13.40 -1.98
CA GLY A 28 7.32 14.56 -2.80
C GLY A 28 7.49 14.28 -4.29
N LEU A 29 7.35 13.04 -4.76
CA LEU A 29 7.25 12.78 -6.20
C LEU A 29 5.90 13.27 -6.75
N THR A 30 5.96 14.04 -7.82
CA THR A 30 4.80 14.43 -8.61
C THR A 30 4.29 13.23 -9.42
N ALA A 31 2.98 13.15 -9.63
CA ALA A 31 2.36 12.15 -10.50
C ALA A 31 2.55 12.51 -11.98
N ASP A 32 3.79 12.50 -12.46
CA ASP A 32 4.18 12.90 -13.80
C ASP A 32 4.92 11.78 -14.55
N ARG A 33 5.15 12.00 -15.85
CA ARG A 33 5.86 11.04 -16.70
C ARG A 33 7.31 10.82 -16.24
N GLY A 34 7.95 11.84 -15.67
CA GLY A 34 9.30 11.75 -15.13
C GLY A 34 9.37 10.76 -13.96
N ALA A 35 8.47 10.90 -12.98
CA ALA A 35 8.37 9.99 -11.86
C ALA A 35 8.07 8.54 -12.31
N LEU A 36 7.12 8.35 -13.23
CA LEU A 36 6.83 7.02 -13.78
C LEU A 36 8.04 6.37 -14.47
N ALA A 37 8.79 7.14 -15.27
CA ALA A 37 9.97 6.63 -15.95
C ALA A 37 11.11 6.30 -14.97
N ALA A 38 11.22 7.03 -13.86
CA ALA A 38 12.14 6.71 -12.78
C ALA A 38 11.72 5.41 -12.07
N LEU A 39 10.46 5.30 -11.68
CA LEU A 39 9.90 4.09 -11.04
C LEU A 39 10.06 2.85 -11.93
N ALA A 40 9.71 2.95 -13.21
CA ALA A 40 9.87 1.84 -14.16
C ALA A 40 11.34 1.35 -14.23
N ARG A 41 12.31 2.27 -14.19
CA ARG A 41 13.74 1.92 -14.16
C ARG A 41 14.14 1.26 -12.84
N VAL A 42 13.62 1.72 -11.70
CA VAL A 42 13.84 1.07 -10.39
C VAL A 42 13.30 -0.35 -10.41
N ALA A 43 12.05 -0.56 -10.84
CA ALA A 43 11.46 -1.88 -10.96
C ALA A 43 12.29 -2.79 -11.88
N LEU A 44 12.74 -2.28 -13.03
CA LEU A 44 13.59 -3.04 -13.94
C LEU A 44 14.94 -3.40 -13.31
N ALA A 45 15.60 -2.46 -12.63
CA ALA A 45 16.88 -2.69 -11.97
C ALA A 45 16.74 -3.74 -10.86
N ALA A 46 15.70 -3.63 -10.04
CA ALA A 46 15.40 -4.58 -8.98
C ALA A 46 15.15 -5.99 -9.52
N ARG A 47 14.33 -6.13 -10.57
CA ARG A 47 14.08 -7.42 -11.24
C ARG A 47 15.34 -8.04 -11.82
N ARG A 48 16.21 -7.23 -12.43
CA ARG A 48 17.50 -7.71 -12.97
C ARG A 48 18.46 -8.16 -11.87
N ALA A 49 18.36 -7.56 -10.69
CA ALA A 49 19.19 -7.90 -9.53
C ALA A 49 18.54 -8.95 -8.60
N GLY A 50 17.29 -9.36 -8.85
CA GLY A 50 16.56 -10.33 -8.03
C GLY A 50 16.00 -9.77 -6.72
N PHE A 51 15.90 -8.43 -6.58
CA PHE A 51 15.35 -7.78 -5.40
C PHE A 51 13.86 -7.45 -5.55
N ARG A 52 13.16 -7.41 -4.43
CA ARG A 52 11.80 -6.87 -4.32
C ARG A 52 11.88 -5.42 -3.86
N VAL A 53 10.94 -4.59 -4.31
CA VAL A 53 10.89 -3.15 -3.96
C VAL A 53 9.53 -2.83 -3.36
N ARG A 54 9.53 -2.06 -2.28
CA ARG A 54 8.33 -1.53 -1.62
C ARG A 54 8.31 -0.02 -1.75
N LEU A 55 7.20 0.55 -2.23
CA LEU A 55 7.03 2.00 -2.33
C LEU A 55 6.37 2.53 -1.05
N CYS A 56 6.95 3.59 -0.49
CA CYS A 56 6.48 4.26 0.73
C CYS A 56 6.23 5.74 0.45
N GLY A 57 5.24 6.36 1.10
CA GLY A 57 4.99 7.81 0.96
C GLY A 57 4.41 8.24 -0.39
N ALA A 58 3.82 7.32 -1.17
CA ALA A 58 3.21 7.65 -2.44
C ALA A 58 1.95 8.49 -2.25
N SER A 59 1.86 9.62 -2.97
CA SER A 59 0.61 10.39 -3.01
C SER A 59 -0.49 9.62 -3.74
N ALA A 60 -1.75 9.83 -3.37
CA ALA A 60 -2.90 9.18 -4.03
C ALA A 60 -2.90 9.36 -5.57
N PRO A 61 -2.59 10.55 -6.14
CA PRO A 61 -2.49 10.72 -7.59
C PRO A 61 -1.37 9.88 -8.22
N LEU A 62 -0.24 9.72 -7.54
CA LEU A 62 0.88 8.92 -8.03
C LEU A 62 0.50 7.44 -8.02
N ARG A 63 -0.16 6.96 -6.96
CA ARG A 63 -0.66 5.59 -6.88
C ARG A 63 -1.65 5.27 -8.00
N ALA A 64 -2.66 6.12 -8.19
CA ALA A 64 -3.64 5.97 -9.26
C ALA A 64 -3.00 5.94 -10.64
N LEU A 65 -1.99 6.78 -10.87
CA LEU A 65 -1.25 6.81 -12.13
C LEU A 65 -0.42 5.53 -12.34
N VAL A 66 0.24 5.02 -11.30
CA VAL A 66 1.02 3.78 -11.35
C VAL A 66 0.12 2.56 -11.57
N GLU A 67 -1.09 2.55 -11.01
CA GLU A 67 -2.13 1.55 -11.29
C GLU A 67 -2.62 1.65 -12.74
N LEU A 68 -2.94 2.84 -13.23
CA LEU A 68 -3.41 3.09 -14.59
C LEU A 68 -2.43 2.57 -15.65
N VAL A 69 -1.12 2.72 -15.43
CA VAL A 69 -0.08 2.28 -16.37
C VAL A 69 0.35 0.82 -16.15
N GLY A 70 -0.25 0.11 -15.20
CA GLY A 70 0.05 -1.29 -14.91
C GLY A 70 1.40 -1.53 -14.22
N LEU A 71 1.99 -0.49 -13.63
CA LEU A 71 3.24 -0.61 -12.85
C LEU A 71 3.01 -1.06 -11.41
N ALA A 72 1.77 -1.00 -10.90
CA ALA A 72 1.46 -1.33 -9.51
C ALA A 72 1.80 -2.77 -9.11
N GLY A 73 1.74 -3.73 -10.05
CA GLY A 73 2.14 -5.12 -9.80
C GLY A 73 3.66 -5.37 -9.74
N GLN A 74 4.48 -4.34 -9.99
CA GLN A 74 5.94 -4.42 -9.88
C GLN A 74 6.47 -4.00 -8.51
N PHE A 75 5.60 -3.45 -7.66
CA PHE A 75 5.93 -2.91 -6.35
C PHE A 75 5.02 -3.49 -5.28
N GLU A 76 5.57 -3.67 -4.10
CA GLU A 76 4.76 -3.81 -2.89
C GLU A 76 4.39 -2.41 -2.39
N TRP A 77 3.15 -2.21 -1.93
CA TRP A 77 2.67 -0.93 -1.42
C TRP A 77 2.55 -0.99 0.11
N GLU A 78 2.70 0.15 0.79
CA GLU A 78 2.15 0.25 2.15
C GLU A 78 0.64 -0.05 2.09
N PRO A 79 0.09 -0.86 3.02
CA PRO A 79 -1.35 -0.95 3.16
C PRO A 79 -1.88 0.46 3.42
N GLU A 80 -2.86 0.92 2.62
CA GLU A 80 -3.56 2.15 2.98
C GLU A 80 -4.31 1.84 4.26
N GLU A 81 -3.90 2.49 5.34
CA GLU A 81 -4.79 2.67 6.48
C GLU A 81 -6.02 3.37 5.90
N ARG A 82 -7.08 2.58 5.68
CA ARG A 82 -8.36 3.08 5.19
C ARG A 82 -8.78 4.19 6.14
N GLU A 83 -8.70 5.41 5.66
CA GLU A 83 -9.32 6.56 6.28
C GLU A 83 -10.80 6.20 6.48
N GLU A 84 -11.26 6.44 7.70
CA GLU A 84 -12.50 5.91 8.26
C GLU A 84 -13.69 6.06 7.31
N VAL A 85 -14.56 5.06 7.33
CA VAL A 85 -15.86 5.07 6.64
C VAL A 85 -16.56 6.38 7.02
N LEU A 86 -16.56 7.35 6.10
CA LEU A 86 -17.47 8.49 6.18
C LEU A 86 -18.87 7.91 6.01
N ASP A 87 -19.49 7.59 7.15
CA ASP A 87 -20.88 7.22 7.30
C ASP A 87 -21.72 8.43 6.86
N VAL A 88 -21.88 8.59 5.55
CA VAL A 88 -22.86 9.51 4.99
C VAL A 88 -24.18 8.75 4.97
N GLU A 89 -24.90 8.81 6.09
CA GLU A 89 -26.34 8.63 6.08
C GLU A 89 -26.94 9.79 5.26
N GLU A 90 -27.06 9.61 3.94
CA GLU A 90 -27.82 10.52 3.10
C GLU A 90 -29.31 10.34 3.45
N GLY A 91 -29.80 11.15 4.39
CA GLY A 91 -31.22 11.24 4.72
C GLY A 91 -32.02 11.77 3.53
N VAL A 92 -32.54 10.88 2.68
CA VAL A 92 -33.50 11.23 1.63
C VAL A 92 -34.86 11.53 2.27
N GLN A 93 -35.08 12.78 2.66
CA GLN A 93 -36.43 13.29 2.96
C GLN A 93 -37.13 13.66 1.65
N ARG A 94 -37.67 12.69 0.93
CA ARG A 94 -38.51 12.97 -0.25
C ARG A 94 -39.92 13.36 0.20
N GLY A 95 -40.11 14.65 0.50
CA GLY A 95 -41.41 15.28 0.67
C GLY A 95 -41.70 16.29 -0.43
N ASP A 96 -42.62 15.97 -1.34
CA ASP A 96 -43.57 16.90 -1.99
C ASP A 96 -44.70 16.09 -2.69
N PRO A 97 -45.90 16.66 -2.95
CA PRO A 97 -47.20 16.20 -2.46
C PRO A 97 -48.08 15.57 -3.56
N PRO A 98 -49.32 15.12 -3.24
CA PRO A 98 -50.17 14.43 -4.21
C PRO A 98 -50.75 15.37 -5.28
N LEU A 99 -50.88 14.84 -6.51
CA LEU A 99 -51.78 15.31 -7.56
C LEU A 99 -53.09 14.52 -7.52
#